data_AF-A0A7C4MTU4-F1
#
_entry.id   AF-A0A7C4MTU4-F1
#
_cell.length_a   1.000
_cell.length_b   1.000
_cell.length_c   1.000
_cell.angle_alpha   90.00
_cell.angle_beta   90.00
_cell.angle_gamma   90.00
#
_symmetry.space_group_name_H-M   'P 1'
#
loop_
_entity.id
_entity.type
_entity.pdbx_description
1 polymer ?
#
loop_
_entity_poly.entity_id
_entity_poly.type
_entity_poly.pdbx_seq_one_letter_code
_entity_poly.pdbx_strand_id
1 'polypeptide(L)'
;MIPDETLRECGTKQRPAAFTRGRGDGPSAVSAEQLGSPWQPAVVLLAAAAAGIAADRWLPLPLAAYLLCSVVALGIWGIVLRDRRRVLALAPLLAAIVLLGAAGHHAHWRCYPVDELGRSASLTAQPV
;
A
#
# COMPACT_ATOMS: atom_id res chain seq x y z
N MET A 1 37.59 39.13 -6.73
CA MET A 1 36.58 40.13 -7.15
C MET A 1 35.24 39.64 -6.61
N ILE A 2 34.76 40.27 -5.55
CA ILE A 2 33.51 39.97 -4.82
C ILE A 2 32.53 41.10 -5.13
N PRO A 3 31.24 40.79 -5.31
CA PRO A 3 30.18 41.43 -4.51
C PRO A 3 29.37 40.32 -3.83
N ASP A 4 29.05 40.30 -2.54
CA ASP A 4 28.53 41.32 -1.59
C ASP A 4 27.19 41.93 -1.99
N GLU A 5 26.11 41.17 -1.74
CA GLU A 5 24.76 41.70 -1.52
C GLU A 5 24.19 41.06 -0.25
N THR A 6 24.73 41.56 0.87
CA THR A 6 24.00 41.69 2.13
C THR A 6 22.70 42.48 1.95
N LEU A 7 21.73 42.22 2.85
CA LEU A 7 20.54 43.04 3.18
C LEU A 7 19.23 42.70 2.44
N ARG A 8 18.63 41.55 2.79
CA ARG A 8 17.15 41.40 2.75
C ARG A 8 16.57 41.39 4.16
N GLU A 9 16.33 42.61 4.62
CA GLU A 9 15.20 43.09 5.41
C GLU A 9 14.79 42.29 6.65
N CYS A 10 15.40 42.70 7.76
CA CYS A 10 14.81 42.72 9.09
C CYS A 10 13.55 43.62 9.08
N GLY A 11 12.40 43.01 8.84
CA GLY A 11 11.09 43.66 8.85
C GLY A 11 10.24 43.21 10.04
N THR A 12 10.70 43.49 11.26
CA THR A 12 9.84 43.45 12.46
C THR A 12 8.73 44.49 12.34
N LYS A 13 7.51 44.03 12.03
CA LYS A 13 6.29 44.79 12.32
C LYS A 13 5.45 44.03 13.33
N GLN A 14 5.94 44.05 14.57
CA GLN A 14 5.14 43.76 15.76
C GLN A 14 3.91 44.68 15.75
N ARG A 15 2.73 44.09 15.52
CA ARG A 15 1.45 44.74 15.80
C ARG A 15 1.01 44.32 17.20
N PRO A 16 0.82 45.26 18.14
CA PRO A 16 0.27 44.95 19.45
C PRO A 16 -1.24 44.69 19.38
N ALA A 17 -1.63 43.66 20.13
CA ALA A 17 -2.91 43.36 20.77
C ALA A 17 -4.18 44.07 20.27
N ALA A 18 -5.06 43.27 19.67
CA ALA A 18 -6.48 43.32 19.99
C ALA A 18 -6.95 41.87 20.22
N PHE A 19 -6.65 41.35 21.41
CA PHE A 19 -7.26 40.13 21.93
C PHE A 19 -8.71 40.45 22.28
N THR A 20 -9.58 40.44 21.28
CA THR A 20 -11.03 40.42 21.49
C THR A 20 -11.38 39.04 22.02
N ARG A 21 -11.49 38.95 23.35
CA ARG A 21 -12.03 37.80 24.07
C ARG A 21 -13.52 37.66 23.77
N GLY A 22 -13.84 37.23 22.55
CA GLY A 22 -15.16 36.77 22.15
C GLY A 22 -15.40 35.39 22.75
N ARG A 23 -15.78 35.38 24.03
CA ARG A 23 -16.33 34.23 24.73
C ARG A 23 -17.69 33.90 24.10
N GLY A 24 -17.68 33.03 23.10
CA GLY A 24 -18.82 32.31 22.57
C GLY A 24 -18.55 30.83 22.71
N ASP A 25 -18.46 30.35 23.96
CA ASP A 25 -18.24 28.95 24.31
C ASP A 25 -19.51 28.13 24.04
N GLY A 26 -19.86 27.97 22.77
CA GLY A 26 -20.53 26.76 22.32
C GLY A 26 -19.44 25.84 21.80
N PRO A 27 -19.39 24.54 22.14
CA PRO A 27 -18.50 23.62 21.43
C PRO A 27 -18.89 23.74 19.96
N SER A 28 -18.04 24.39 19.17
CA SER A 28 -18.09 24.26 17.73
C SER A 28 -17.98 22.77 17.50
N ALA A 29 -19.11 22.13 17.25
CA ALA A 29 -19.17 20.78 16.76
C ALA A 29 -18.30 20.83 15.50
N VAL A 30 -17.05 20.43 15.63
CA VAL A 30 -16.21 20.10 14.50
C VAL A 30 -17.01 19.00 13.83
N SER A 31 -17.75 19.38 12.78
CA SER A 31 -18.68 18.50 12.11
C SER A 31 -17.95 17.21 11.80
N ALA A 32 -18.46 16.10 12.34
CA ALA A 32 -17.89 14.77 12.13
C ALA A 32 -17.75 14.41 10.64
N GLU A 33 -18.38 15.17 9.74
CA GLU A 33 -18.19 15.12 8.28
C GLU A 33 -16.77 15.44 7.80
N GLN A 34 -15.95 16.15 8.57
CA GLN A 34 -14.58 16.52 8.15
C GLN A 34 -13.51 15.50 8.56
N LEU A 35 -13.92 14.43 9.24
CA LEU A 35 -13.11 13.21 9.37
C LEU A 35 -13.23 12.45 8.05
N GLY A 36 -12.56 12.97 7.01
CA GLY A 36 -12.37 12.24 5.77
C GLY A 36 -11.93 10.81 6.09
N SER A 37 -12.55 9.82 5.42
CA SER A 37 -12.30 8.40 5.70
C SER A 37 -10.79 8.15 5.81
N PRO A 38 -10.31 7.57 6.94
CA PRO A 38 -8.89 7.35 7.14
C PRO A 38 -8.38 6.46 6.01
N TRP A 39 -7.53 7.00 5.15
CA TRP A 39 -6.94 6.27 4.05
C TRP A 39 -6.07 5.13 4.60
N GLN A 40 -6.46 3.88 4.34
CA GLN A 40 -5.77 2.69 4.80
C GLN A 40 -5.12 1.96 3.60
N PRO A 41 -3.89 2.33 3.20
CA PRO A 41 -3.23 1.73 2.04
C PRO A 41 -3.02 0.22 2.19
N ALA A 42 -2.88 -0.27 3.43
CA ALA A 42 -2.76 -1.69 3.74
C ALA A 42 -3.98 -2.50 3.25
N VAL A 43 -5.19 -1.95 3.31
CA VAL A 43 -6.42 -2.62 2.85
C VAL A 43 -6.38 -2.83 1.33
N VAL A 44 -5.91 -1.83 0.58
CA VAL A 44 -5.79 -1.92 -0.89
C VAL A 44 -4.75 -2.97 -1.29
N LEU A 45 -3.61 -3.00 -0.60
CA LEU A 45 -2.57 -4.01 -0.85
C LEU A 45 -3.06 -5.42 -0.51
N LEU A 46 -3.80 -5.57 0.60
CA LEU A 46 -4.38 -6.85 1.00
C LEU A 46 -5.44 -7.32 -0.01
N ALA A 47 -6.31 -6.42 -0.48
CA ALA A 47 -7.31 -6.73 -1.50
C ALA A 47 -6.66 -7.17 -2.82
N ALA A 48 -5.58 -6.50 -3.24
CA ALA A 48 -4.81 -6.89 -4.42
C ALA A 48 -4.17 -8.28 -4.26
N ALA A 49 -3.54 -8.56 -3.11
CA ALA A 49 -2.98 -9.88 -2.83
C ALA A 49 -4.07 -10.97 -2.83
N ALA A 50 -5.21 -10.71 -2.18
CA ALA A 50 -6.35 -11.62 -2.16
C ALA A 50 -6.92 -11.90 -3.57
N ALA A 51 -6.98 -10.89 -4.43
CA ALA A 51 -7.39 -11.07 -5.83
C ALA A 51 -6.42 -11.98 -6.59
N GLY A 52 -5.11 -11.87 -6.33
CA GLY A 52 -4.10 -12.77 -6.88
C GLY A 52 -4.26 -14.22 -6.43
N ILE A 53 -4.52 -14.42 -5.13
CA ILE A 53 -4.81 -15.75 -4.57
C ILE A 53 -6.05 -16.37 -5.23
N ALA A 54 -7.11 -15.58 -5.40
CA ALA A 54 -8.30 -16.03 -6.10
C ALA A 54 -7.97 -16.40 -7.56
N ALA A 55 -7.23 -15.53 -8.28
CA ALA A 55 -6.85 -15.75 -9.67
C ALA A 55 -5.97 -17.00 -9.89
N ASP A 56 -5.04 -17.30 -8.97
CA ASP A 56 -4.19 -18.50 -8.99
C ASP A 56 -5.02 -19.80 -9.02
N ARG A 57 -6.26 -19.75 -8.51
CA ARG A 57 -7.15 -20.90 -8.51
C ARG A 57 -7.66 -21.30 -9.90
N TRP A 58 -7.70 -20.37 -10.86
CA TRP A 58 -8.15 -20.63 -12.24
C TRP A 58 -7.02 -20.67 -13.26
N LEU A 59 -5.83 -20.18 -12.89
CA LEU A 59 -4.66 -20.09 -13.77
C LEU A 59 -3.58 -21.06 -13.29
N PRO A 60 -3.42 -22.25 -13.90
CA PRO A 60 -2.43 -23.24 -13.46
C PRO A 60 -1.01 -22.88 -13.97
N LEU A 61 -0.56 -21.64 -13.78
CA LEU A 61 0.76 -21.19 -14.19
C LEU A 61 1.85 -21.74 -13.25
N PRO A 62 3.08 -21.99 -13.73
CA PRO A 62 4.18 -22.37 -12.85
C PRO A 62 4.63 -21.20 -11.97
N LEU A 63 5.16 -21.48 -10.77
CA LEU A 63 5.69 -20.46 -9.85
C LEU A 63 6.66 -19.48 -10.53
N ALA A 64 7.53 -19.99 -11.41
CA ALA A 64 8.48 -19.17 -12.15
C ALA A 64 7.81 -18.10 -13.02
N ALA A 65 6.63 -18.39 -13.60
CA ALA A 65 5.88 -17.43 -14.39
C ALA A 65 5.34 -16.29 -13.52
N TYR A 66 4.76 -16.59 -12.35
CA TYR A 66 4.31 -15.56 -11.41
C TYR A 66 5.46 -14.64 -11.00
N LEU A 67 6.61 -15.21 -10.62
CA LEU A 67 7.79 -14.44 -10.20
C LEU A 67 8.34 -13.57 -11.34
N LEU A 68 8.45 -14.12 -12.55
CA LEU A 68 8.94 -13.37 -13.71
C LEU A 68 8.00 -12.19 -14.03
N CYS A 69 6.69 -12.42 -14.05
CA CYS A 69 5.70 -11.37 -14.26
C CYS A 69 5.76 -10.30 -13.16
N SER A 70 5.97 -10.68 -11.89
CA SER A 70 6.15 -9.73 -10.79
C SER A 70 7.38 -8.85 -10.97
N VAL A 71 8.52 -9.43 -11.37
CA VAL A 71 9.74 -8.67 -11.65
C VAL A 71 9.55 -7.70 -12.81
N VAL A 72 8.89 -8.14 -13.89
CA VAL A 72 8.56 -7.28 -15.04
C VAL A 72 7.64 -6.13 -14.61
N ALA A 73 6.60 -6.41 -13.82
CA ALA A 73 5.68 -5.39 -13.31
C ALA A 73 6.41 -4.37 -12.41
N LEU A 74 7.30 -4.82 -11.53
CA LEU A 74 8.14 -3.93 -10.71
C LEU A 74 9.13 -3.12 -11.55
N GLY A 75 9.67 -3.70 -12.63
CA GLY A 75 10.51 -2.98 -13.60
C GLY A 75 9.75 -1.86 -14.29
N ILE A 76 8.54 -2.14 -14.77
CA ILE A 76 7.64 -1.13 -15.37
C ILE A 76 7.32 -0.04 -14.36
N TRP A 77 6.98 -0.42 -13.12
CA TRP A 77 6.75 0.54 -12.04
C TRP A 77 7.94 1.47 -11.82
N GLY A 78 9.15 0.92 -11.74
CA GLY A 78 10.39 1.69 -11.57
C GLY A 78 10.66 2.67 -12.71
N ILE A 79 10.34 2.29 -13.96
CA ILE A 79 10.45 3.16 -15.13
C ILE A 79 9.41 4.29 -15.05
N VAL A 80 8.14 3.97 -14.81
CA VAL A 80 7.04 4.96 -14.72
C VAL A 80 7.23 5.93 -13.55
N LEU A 81 7.85 5.47 -12.46
CA LEU A 81 8.15 6.31 -11.31
C LEU A 81 9.17 7.42 -11.66
N ARG A 82 10.10 7.16 -12.59
CA ARG A 82 11.08 8.16 -13.06
C ARG A 82 10.39 9.32 -13.80
N ASP A 83 9.31 9.04 -14.52
CA ASP A 83 8.54 10.04 -15.28
C ASP A 83 7.61 10.90 -14.41
N ARG A 84 7.67 10.75 -13.07
CA ARG A 84 6.83 11.44 -12.07
C ARG A 84 5.32 11.27 -12.24
N ARG A 85 4.88 10.32 -13.07
CA ARG A 85 3.46 9.97 -13.26
C ARG A 85 2.97 9.06 -12.15
N ARG A 86 2.85 9.61 -10.93
CA ARG A 86 2.55 8.86 -9.69
C ARG A 86 1.29 7.99 -9.78
N VAL A 87 0.24 8.48 -10.45
CA VAL A 87 -1.03 7.73 -10.59
C VAL A 87 -0.84 6.49 -11.47
N LEU A 88 -0.10 6.62 -12.58
CA LEU A 88 0.15 5.50 -13.48
C LEU A 88 1.08 4.45 -12.87
N ALA A 89 1.96 4.85 -11.94
CA ALA A 89 2.83 3.93 -11.21
C ALA A 89 2.04 2.98 -10.28
N LEU A 90 0.82 3.34 -9.87
CA LEU A 90 0.03 2.48 -8.98
C LEU A 90 -0.41 1.17 -9.66
N ALA A 91 -0.76 1.21 -10.94
CA ALA A 91 -1.22 0.03 -11.67
C ALA A 91 -0.19 -1.12 -11.73
N PRO A 92 1.07 -0.90 -12.20
CA PRO A 92 2.07 -1.96 -12.22
C PRO A 92 2.49 -2.40 -10.81
N LEU A 93 2.45 -1.50 -9.82
CA LEU A 93 2.70 -1.86 -8.43
C LEU A 93 1.63 -2.82 -7.88
N LEU A 94 0.34 -2.51 -8.08
CA LEU A 94 -0.76 -3.38 -7.66
C LEU A 94 -0.72 -4.72 -8.41
N ALA A 95 -0.39 -4.71 -9.71
CA ALA A 95 -0.20 -5.94 -10.47
C ALA A 95 0.92 -6.82 -9.90
N ALA A 96 2.04 -6.22 -9.48
CA ALA A 96 3.12 -6.96 -8.81
C ALA A 96 2.64 -7.61 -7.49
N ILE A 97 1.81 -6.91 -6.71
CA ILE A 97 1.24 -7.43 -5.45
C ILE A 97 0.25 -8.57 -5.69
N VAL A 98 -0.61 -8.47 -6.71
CA VAL A 98 -1.49 -9.57 -7.16
C VAL A 98 -0.66 -10.81 -7.48
N LEU A 99 0.39 -10.65 -8.30
CA LEU A 99 1.24 -11.76 -8.71
C LEU A 99 2.05 -12.36 -7.55
N LEU A 100 2.50 -11.54 -6.59
CA LEU A 100 3.15 -12.02 -5.36
C LEU A 100 2.18 -12.80 -4.46
N GLY A 101 0.94 -12.33 -4.32
CA GLY A 101 -0.10 -13.05 -3.59
C GLY A 101 -0.38 -14.42 -4.19
N ALA A 102 -0.52 -14.48 -5.52
CA ALA A 102 -0.64 -15.73 -6.27
C ALA A 102 0.59 -16.63 -6.05
N ALA A 103 1.82 -16.12 -6.24
CA ALA A 103 3.05 -16.88 -6.05
C ALA A 103 3.20 -17.45 -4.64
N GLY A 104 2.86 -16.67 -3.61
CA GLY A 104 2.90 -17.10 -2.22
C GLY A 104 1.90 -18.21 -1.92
N HIS A 105 0.67 -18.07 -2.42
CA HIS A 105 -0.32 -19.14 -2.34
C HIS A 105 0.14 -20.40 -3.08
N HIS A 106 0.66 -20.25 -4.29
CA HIS A 106 1.19 -21.35 -5.07
C HIS A 106 2.31 -22.11 -4.34
N ALA A 107 3.31 -21.38 -3.85
CA ALA A 107 4.47 -21.95 -3.16
C ALA A 107 4.09 -22.61 -1.83
N HIS A 108 3.07 -22.10 -1.14
CA HIS A 108 2.63 -22.69 0.14
C HIS A 108 1.70 -23.89 -0.06
N TRP A 109 0.74 -23.79 -1.00
CA TRP A 109 -0.38 -24.73 -1.10
C TRP A 109 -0.19 -25.85 -2.13
N ARG A 110 0.72 -25.71 -3.11
CA ARG A 110 1.06 -26.77 -4.09
C ARG A 110 2.24 -27.66 -3.70
N CYS A 111 2.88 -27.44 -2.56
CA CYS A 111 3.91 -28.37 -2.05
C CYS A 111 3.34 -29.74 -1.69
N TYR A 112 2.02 -29.85 -1.48
CA TYR A 112 1.32 -31.11 -1.28
C TYR A 112 0.32 -31.30 -2.43
N PRO A 113 0.39 -32.41 -3.19
CA PRO A 113 -0.66 -32.81 -4.10
C PRO A 113 -2.02 -32.80 -3.40
N VAL A 114 -3.08 -32.40 -4.13
CA VAL A 114 -4.45 -32.36 -3.59
C VAL A 114 -4.88 -33.72 -3.01
N ASP A 115 -4.31 -34.80 -3.52
CA ASP A 115 -4.64 -36.17 -3.15
C ASP A 115 -3.69 -36.77 -2.09
N GLU A 116 -2.73 -36.00 -1.57
CA GLU A 116 -1.77 -36.50 -0.60
C GLU A 116 -2.35 -36.48 0.82
N LEU A 117 -2.70 -37.66 1.33
CA LEU A 117 -3.21 -37.92 2.70
C LEU A 117 -2.34 -37.31 3.82
N GLY A 118 -1.06 -37.00 3.53
CA GLY A 118 -0.14 -36.32 4.44
C GLY A 118 -0.62 -34.94 4.91
N ARG A 119 -1.55 -34.29 4.19
CA ARG A 119 -2.15 -33.00 4.61
C ARG A 119 -3.12 -33.15 5.79
N SER A 120 -3.69 -34.34 5.96
CA SER A 120 -4.73 -34.64 6.96
C SER A 120 -4.24 -35.57 8.08
N ALA A 121 -3.08 -36.20 7.89
CA ALA A 121 -2.47 -37.08 8.87
C ALA A 121 -1.81 -36.27 10.00
N SER A 122 -2.57 -36.01 11.06
CA SER A 122 -2.02 -35.61 12.36
C SER A 122 -1.21 -36.78 12.94
N LEU A 123 0.02 -36.54 13.40
CA LEU A 123 0.82 -37.52 14.17
C LEU A 123 0.13 -37.95 15.48
N THR A 124 -0.89 -37.22 15.90
CA THR A 124 -1.70 -37.54 17.08
C THR A 124 -2.79 -38.52 16.67
N ALA A 125 -2.67 -39.77 17.14
CA ALA A 125 -3.76 -40.74 17.04
C ALA A 125 -4.96 -40.22 17.83
N GLN A 126 -6.12 -40.10 17.17
CA GLN A 126 -7.38 -39.89 17.88
C GLN A 126 -8.01 -41.25 18.20
N PRO A 127 -8.53 -41.46 19.42
CA PRO A 127 -9.26 -42.68 19.75
C PRO A 127 -10.55 -42.77 18.93
N VAL A 128 -10.80 -43.94 18.34
CA VAL A 128 -12.06 -44.30 17.67
C VAL A 128 -13.11 -44.78 18.67
#